data_AF-X1GXN1-F1
#
_entry.id   AF-X1GXN1-F1
#
_cell.length_a   1.000
_cell.length_b   1.000
_cell.length_c   1.000
_cell.angle_alpha   90.00
_cell.angle_beta   90.00
_cell.angle_gamma   90.00
#
_symmetry.space_group_name_H-M   'P 1'
#
loop_
_entity.id
_entity.type
_entity.pdbx_description
1 polymer ?
#
loop_
_entity_poly.entity_id
_entity_poly.type
_entity_poly.pdbx_seq_one_letter_code
_entity_poly.pdbx_strand_id
1 'polypeptide(L)'
;MTNEVEILEEIKPLITQLLALSDKSHSFWILGETYLLQAKLALISLNLEEARRLLTKGQQIAEKYGINRLAMSISEEHDELLKQLEMWEKLKESKAPLAERMKLSRLNEQMDNMIRKRVIEYP
;
A
#
# COMPACT_ATOMS: atom_id res chain seq x y z
N MET A 1 15.93 -16.40 6.19
CA MET A 1 14.51 -16.64 5.82
C MET A 1 13.52 -16.26 6.93
N THR A 2 13.85 -16.36 8.22
CA THR A 2 12.96 -16.01 9.35
C THR A 2 12.79 -14.51 9.59
N ASN A 3 13.86 -13.73 9.45
CA ASN A 3 13.87 -12.30 9.79
C ASN A 3 12.86 -11.45 8.96
N GLU A 4 12.60 -11.83 7.72
CA GLU A 4 11.75 -11.07 6.80
C GLU A 4 10.25 -11.17 7.13
N VAL A 5 9.80 -12.34 7.62
CA VAL A 5 8.41 -12.55 8.01
C VAL A 5 8.12 -11.88 9.34
N GLU A 6 9.08 -11.95 10.28
CA GLU A 6 8.98 -11.29 11.59
C GLU A 6 8.81 -9.77 11.44
N ILE A 7 9.59 -9.14 10.56
CA ILE A 7 9.46 -7.69 10.28
C ILE A 7 8.06 -7.34 9.75
N LEU A 8 7.47 -8.15 8.88
CA LEU A 8 6.11 -7.89 8.37
C LEU A 8 5.07 -7.96 9.49
N GLU A 9 5.23 -8.88 10.43
CA GLU A 9 4.34 -8.98 11.60
C GLU A 9 4.51 -7.78 12.55
N GLU A 10 5.73 -7.26 12.72
CA GLU A 10 5.99 -6.07 13.53
C GLU A 10 5.41 -4.78 12.93
N ILE A 11 5.34 -4.69 11.59
CA ILE A 11 4.82 -3.51 10.89
C ILE A 11 3.29 -3.44 10.97
N LYS A 12 2.58 -4.57 10.99
CA LYS A 12 1.10 -4.61 11.05
C LYS A 12 0.51 -3.73 12.17
N PRO A 13 0.91 -3.86 13.45
CA PRO A 13 0.34 -3.03 14.51
C PRO A 13 0.64 -1.53 14.33
N LEU A 14 1.80 -1.17 13.75
CA LEU A 14 2.14 0.23 13.47
C LEU A 14 1.22 0.82 12.40
N ILE A 15 0.90 0.05 11.36
CA ILE A 15 -0.03 0.49 10.31
C ILE A 15 -1.46 0.57 10.83
N THR A 16 -1.89 -0.38 11.68
CA THR A 16 -3.20 -0.30 12.34
C THR A 16 -3.31 0.96 13.20
N GLN A 17 -2.25 1.31 13.93
CA GLN A 17 -2.20 2.56 14.69
C GLN A 17 -2.26 3.79 13.77
N LEU A 18 -1.50 3.81 12.67
CA LEU A 18 -1.55 4.90 11.70
C LEU A 18 -2.96 5.08 11.11
N LEU A 19 -3.62 3.98 10.74
CA LEU A 19 -4.98 3.98 10.23
C LEU A 19 -5.94 4.62 11.26
N ALA A 20 -5.89 4.15 12.51
CA ALA A 20 -6.74 4.66 13.59
C ALA A 20 -6.47 6.14 13.90
N LEU A 21 -5.22 6.58 13.87
CA LEU A 21 -4.86 7.99 14.08
C LEU A 21 -5.35 8.87 12.93
N SER A 22 -5.15 8.44 11.69
CA SER A 22 -5.56 9.20 10.50
C SER A 22 -7.08 9.38 10.41
N ASP A 23 -7.85 8.37 10.82
CA ASP A 23 -9.31 8.44 10.91
C ASP A 23 -9.75 9.40 12.01
N LYS A 24 -9.22 9.25 13.24
CA LYS A 24 -9.52 10.14 14.36
C LYS A 24 -9.16 11.61 14.08
N SER A 25 -8.02 11.84 13.45
CA SER A 25 -7.54 13.18 13.11
C SER A 25 -8.18 13.74 11.84
N HIS A 26 -9.12 13.02 11.21
CA HIS A 26 -9.75 13.39 9.93
C HIS A 26 -8.73 13.69 8.81
N SER A 27 -7.55 13.06 8.88
CA SER A 27 -6.53 13.17 7.83
C SER A 27 -6.81 12.14 6.75
N PHE A 28 -7.83 12.41 5.95
CA PHE A 28 -8.32 11.47 4.93
C PHE A 28 -7.30 11.17 3.83
N TRP A 29 -6.36 12.11 3.60
CA TRP A 29 -5.22 11.88 2.72
C TRP A 29 -4.30 10.79 3.28
N ILE A 30 -3.89 10.90 4.55
CA ILE A 30 -3.09 9.87 5.22
C ILE A 30 -3.86 8.55 5.30
N LEU A 31 -5.17 8.60 5.55
CA LEU A 31 -6.01 7.41 5.61
C LEU A 31 -6.00 6.64 4.27
N GLY A 32 -6.16 7.33 3.14
CA GLY A 32 -6.09 6.73 1.81
C GLY A 32 -4.71 6.17 1.47
N GLU A 33 -3.64 6.93 1.75
CA GLU A 33 -2.25 6.48 1.57
C GLU A 33 -1.91 5.28 2.47
N THR A 34 -2.51 5.19 3.66
CA THR A 34 -2.35 4.06 4.57
C THR A 34 -3.02 2.79 4.01
N TYR A 35 -4.19 2.90 3.40
CA TYR A 35 -4.80 1.78 2.68
C TYR A 35 -3.96 1.32 1.49
N LEU A 36 -3.37 2.26 0.73
CA LEU A 36 -2.45 1.93 -0.35
C LEU A 36 -1.19 1.19 0.17
N LEU A 37 -0.64 1.62 1.30
CA LEU A 37 0.47 0.93 1.96
C LEU A 37 0.07 -0.50 2.38
N GLN A 38 -1.10 -0.68 2.98
CA GLN A 38 -1.61 -2.02 3.33
C GLN A 38 -1.77 -2.91 2.09
N ALA A 39 -2.25 -2.34 0.97
CA ALA A 39 -2.40 -3.09 -0.27
C ALA A 39 -1.05 -3.60 -0.78
N LYS A 40 -0.01 -2.76 -0.76
CA LYS A 40 1.35 -3.16 -1.16
C LYS A 40 1.93 -4.24 -0.24
N LEU A 41 1.64 -4.18 1.07
CA LEU A 41 2.01 -5.26 2.00
C LEU A 41 1.27 -6.58 1.71
N ALA A 42 0.01 -6.51 1.32
CA ALA A 42 -0.75 -7.69 0.89
C ALA A 42 -0.15 -8.28 -0.41
N LEU A 43 0.28 -7.44 -1.36
CA LEU A 43 0.97 -7.90 -2.59
C LEU A 43 2.26 -8.64 -2.28
N ILE A 44 3.15 -8.10 -1.45
CA ILE A 44 4.39 -8.81 -1.10
C ILE A 44 4.12 -10.08 -0.29
N SER A 45 2.97 -10.17 0.38
CA SER A 45 2.48 -11.38 1.05
C SER A 45 1.76 -12.34 0.09
N LEU A 46 1.73 -12.02 -1.22
CA LEU A 46 1.07 -12.78 -2.28
C LEU A 46 -0.45 -12.94 -2.08
N ASN A 47 -1.07 -12.02 -1.35
CA ASN A 47 -2.51 -11.95 -1.14
C ASN A 47 -3.14 -10.91 -2.07
N LEU A 48 -3.32 -11.30 -3.34
CA LEU A 48 -3.83 -10.44 -4.41
C LEU A 48 -5.27 -9.99 -4.19
N GLU A 49 -6.09 -10.84 -3.57
CA GLU A 49 -7.48 -10.51 -3.25
C GLU A 49 -7.56 -9.38 -2.23
N GLU A 50 -6.79 -9.52 -1.14
CA GLU A 50 -6.74 -8.50 -0.10
C GLU A 50 -6.13 -7.19 -0.62
N ALA A 51 -5.09 -7.28 -1.45
CA ALA A 51 -4.50 -6.11 -2.10
C ALA A 51 -5.54 -5.31 -2.90
N ARG A 52 -6.31 -5.97 -3.78
CA ARG A 52 -7.39 -5.33 -4.55
C ARG A 52 -8.43 -4.68 -3.65
N ARG A 53 -8.87 -5.39 -2.61
CA ARG A 53 -9.86 -4.87 -1.66
C ARG A 53 -9.37 -3.60 -0.95
N LEU A 54 -8.10 -3.59 -0.54
CA LEU A 54 -7.49 -2.44 0.12
C LEU A 54 -7.29 -1.25 -0.83
N LEU A 55 -6.87 -1.49 -2.08
CA LEU A 55 -6.82 -0.44 -3.11
C LEU A 55 -8.20 0.18 -3.33
N THR A 56 -9.26 -0.63 -3.46
CA THR A 56 -10.64 -0.12 -3.59
C THR A 56 -11.04 0.75 -2.41
N LYS A 57 -10.73 0.34 -1.17
CA LYS A 57 -11.01 1.15 0.02
C LYS A 57 -10.27 2.49 0.00
N GLY A 58 -8.99 2.48 -0.32
CA GLY A 58 -8.19 3.70 -0.42
C GLY A 58 -8.75 4.67 -1.45
N GLN A 59 -9.12 4.16 -2.63
CA GLN A 59 -9.74 4.94 -3.69
C GLN A 59 -11.10 5.53 -3.25
N GLN A 60 -11.97 4.72 -2.65
CA GLN A 60 -13.28 5.18 -2.15
C GLN A 60 -13.15 6.29 -1.12
N ILE A 61 -12.16 6.20 -0.21
CA ILE A 61 -11.87 7.28 0.74
C ILE A 61 -11.43 8.53 0.00
N ALA A 62 -10.48 8.41 -0.94
CA ALA A 62 -9.99 9.55 -1.71
C ALA A 62 -11.12 10.24 -2.52
N GLU A 63 -11.98 9.46 -3.18
CA GLU A 63 -13.13 9.97 -3.93
C GLU A 63 -14.16 10.63 -3.02
N LYS A 64 -14.54 9.97 -1.91
CA LYS A 64 -15.51 10.48 -0.95
C LYS A 64 -15.13 11.85 -0.40
N TYR A 65 -13.84 12.11 -0.20
CA TYR A 65 -13.33 13.36 0.36
C TYR A 65 -12.71 14.30 -0.70
N GLY A 66 -12.91 14.04 -2.00
CA GLY A 66 -12.49 14.93 -3.08
C GLY A 66 -10.97 15.02 -3.31
N ILE A 67 -10.21 14.03 -2.85
CA ILE A 67 -8.75 13.96 -2.96
C ILE A 67 -8.37 13.37 -4.33
N ASN A 68 -8.71 14.09 -5.39
CA ASN A 68 -8.68 13.58 -6.77
C ASN A 68 -7.31 13.04 -7.20
N ARG A 69 -6.20 13.69 -6.79
CA ARG A 69 -4.84 13.22 -7.10
C ARG A 69 -4.53 11.86 -6.49
N LEU A 70 -5.01 11.62 -5.26
CA LEU A 70 -4.82 10.34 -4.58
C LEU A 70 -5.72 9.27 -5.21
N ALA A 71 -6.97 9.59 -5.52
CA ALA A 71 -7.88 8.67 -6.20
C ALA A 71 -7.31 8.22 -7.55
N MET A 72 -6.81 9.16 -8.35
CA MET A 72 -6.16 8.86 -9.63
C MET A 72 -4.92 7.98 -9.46
N SER A 73 -4.05 8.32 -8.50
CA SER A 73 -2.85 7.51 -8.21
C SER A 73 -3.21 6.08 -7.77
N ILE A 74 -4.26 5.89 -6.98
CA ILE A 74 -4.70 4.55 -6.57
C ILE A 74 -5.34 3.80 -7.76
N SER A 75 -6.06 4.50 -8.64
CA SER A 75 -6.58 3.91 -9.88
C SER A 75 -5.44 3.41 -10.79
N GLU A 76 -4.36 4.17 -10.90
CA GLU A 76 -3.16 3.75 -11.65
C GLU A 76 -2.52 2.48 -11.05
N GLU A 77 -2.55 2.33 -9.72
CA GLU A 77 -2.06 1.12 -9.04
C GLU A 77 -2.98 -0.09 -9.27
N HIS A 78 -4.31 0.10 -9.40
CA HIS A 78 -5.22 -0.96 -9.85
C HIS A 78 -4.89 -1.41 -11.27
N ASP A 79 -4.74 -0.46 -12.19
CA ASP A 79 -4.40 -0.76 -13.60
C ASP A 79 -3.07 -1.48 -13.71
N GLU A 80 -2.07 -1.06 -12.92
CA GLU A 80 -0.77 -1.71 -12.89
C GLU A 80 -0.87 -3.13 -12.33
N LEU A 81 -1.62 -3.34 -11.23
CA LEU A 81 -1.85 -4.67 -10.69
C LEU A 81 -2.51 -5.60 -11.72
N LEU A 82 -3.48 -5.10 -12.48
CA LEU A 82 -4.15 -5.85 -13.55
C LEU A 82 -3.15 -6.27 -14.64
N LYS A 83 -2.28 -5.37 -15.10
CA LYS A 83 -1.23 -5.67 -16.08
C LYS A 83 -0.22 -6.68 -15.56
N GLN A 84 0.03 -6.69 -14.25
CA GLN A 84 1.02 -7.55 -13.61
C GLN A 84 0.45 -8.87 -13.05
N LEU A 85 -0.85 -9.17 -13.24
CA LEU A 85 -1.49 -10.35 -12.62
C LEU A 85 -0.73 -11.65 -12.90
N GLU A 86 -0.40 -11.91 -14.16
CA GLU A 86 0.33 -13.13 -14.54
C GLU A 86 1.72 -13.21 -13.89
N MET A 87 2.38 -12.06 -13.73
CA MET A 87 3.69 -11.99 -13.08
C MET A 87 3.57 -12.29 -11.58
N TRP A 88 2.54 -11.77 -10.91
CA TRP A 88 2.28 -12.07 -9.50
C TRP A 88 1.94 -13.55 -9.26
N GLU A 89 1.16 -14.18 -10.15
CA GLU A 89 0.88 -15.62 -10.06
C GLU A 89 2.17 -16.44 -10.26
N LYS A 90 3.04 -16.07 -11.21
CA LYS A 90 4.36 -16.70 -11.38
C LYS A 90 5.24 -16.58 -10.14
N LEU A 91 5.26 -15.43 -9.47
CA LEU A 91 6.02 -15.24 -8.22
C LEU A 91 5.48 -16.12 -7.08
N LYS A 92 4.18 -16.38 -7.06
CA LYS A 92 3.53 -17.27 -6.11
C LYS A 92 3.91 -18.73 -6.36
N GLU A 93 3.91 -19.16 -7.61
CA GLU A 93 4.33 -20.50 -8.02
C GLU A 93 5.83 -20.76 -7.76
N SER A 94 6.67 -19.76 -8.07
CA SER A 94 8.13 -19.87 -7.94
C SER A 94 8.66 -19.65 -6.52
N LYS A 95 7.79 -19.28 -5.56
CA LYS A 95 8.15 -18.89 -4.19
C LYS A 95 9.24 -17.81 -4.17
N ALA A 96 9.05 -16.77 -4.97
CA ALA A 96 10.01 -15.70 -5.14
C ALA A 96 10.43 -15.06 -3.80
N PRO A 97 11.72 -14.66 -3.65
CA PRO A 97 12.19 -13.96 -2.47
C PRO A 97 11.39 -12.69 -2.16
N LEU A 98 11.34 -12.28 -0.88
CA LEU A 98 10.60 -11.07 -0.51
C LEU A 98 11.13 -9.81 -1.21
N ALA A 99 12.44 -9.70 -1.37
CA ALA A 99 13.07 -8.55 -2.04
C ALA A 99 12.57 -8.34 -3.48
N GLU A 100 12.33 -9.42 -4.23
CA GLU A 100 11.79 -9.35 -5.59
C GLU A 100 10.34 -8.86 -5.58
N ARG A 101 9.51 -9.41 -4.68
CA ARG A 101 8.13 -8.98 -4.48
C ARG A 101 8.05 -7.51 -4.04
N MET A 102 8.93 -7.06 -3.15
CA MET A 102 9.01 -5.67 -2.70
C MET A 102 9.34 -4.72 -3.85
N LYS A 103 10.32 -5.08 -4.68
CA LYS A 103 10.68 -4.30 -5.87
C LYS A 103 9.49 -4.19 -6.82
N LEU A 104 8.80 -5.30 -7.09
CA LEU A 104 7.65 -5.29 -8.00
C LEU A 104 6.49 -4.45 -7.46
N SER A 105 6.17 -4.56 -6.16
CA SER A 105 5.09 -3.78 -5.52
C SER A 105 5.35 -2.28 -5.40
N ARG A 106 6.58 -1.83 -5.66
CA ARG A 106 7.04 -0.44 -5.42
C ARG A 106 6.77 0.02 -3.98
N LEU A 107 6.92 -0.87 -3.00
CA LEU A 107 6.64 -0.58 -1.60
C LEU A 107 7.55 0.53 -1.03
N ASN A 108 8.84 0.52 -1.39
CA ASN A 108 9.78 1.53 -0.92
C ASN A 108 9.42 2.92 -1.42
N GLU A 109 9.04 3.04 -2.70
CA GLU A 109 8.59 4.31 -3.30
C GLU A 109 7.35 4.86 -2.59
N GLN A 110 6.40 3.98 -2.24
CA GLN A 110 5.22 4.35 -1.45
C GLN A 110 5.59 4.94 -0.09
N MET A 111 6.47 4.27 0.65
CA MET A 111 6.91 4.73 1.96
C MET A 111 7.66 6.07 1.87
N ASP A 112 8.57 6.20 0.90
CA ASP A 112 9.30 7.45 0.65
C ASP A 112 8.37 8.61 0.33
N ASN A 113 7.33 8.38 -0.49
CA ASN A 113 6.33 9.38 -0.82
C ASN A 113 5.52 9.83 0.40
N MET A 114 5.13 8.89 1.27
CA MET A 114 4.42 9.19 2.51
C MET A 114 5.28 10.00 3.51
N ILE A 115 6.60 9.80 3.52
CA ILE A 115 7.52 10.54 4.39
C ILE A 115 7.83 11.92 3.81
N ARG A 116 8.23 12.02 2.54
CA ARG A 116 8.66 13.28 1.90
C ARG A 116 7.55 14.32 1.86
N LYS A 117 6.30 13.90 1.61
CA LYS A 117 5.15 14.82 1.59
C LYS A 117 4.87 15.47 2.95
N ARG A 118 5.37 14.91 4.07
CA ARG A 118 5.28 15.55 5.39
C ARG A 118 6.33 16.64 5.62
N VAL A 119 7.46 16.61 4.90
CA VAL A 119 8.57 17.54 5.12
C VAL A 119 8.34 18.88 4.41
N ILE A 120 7.46 18.92 3.39
CA ILE A 120 7.23 20.10 2.55
C ILE A 120 6.14 21.04 3.13
N GLU A 121 5.39 20.61 4.16
CA GLU A 121 4.44 21.47 4.89
C GLU A 121 5.14 22.18 6.07
N TYR A 122 6.01 23.15 5.78
CA TYR A 122 6.42 24.18 6.75
C TYR A 122 6.78 25.48 6.01
N PRO A 123 6.00 26.57 6.14
CA PRO A 123 6.50 27.93 6.02
C PRO A 123 7.31 28.34 7.25
#